data_AF-A0A846YNQ0-F1
#
_entry.id   AF-A0A846YNQ0-F1
#
_cell.length_a   1.000
_cell.length_b   1.000
_cell.length_c   1.000
_cell.angle_alpha   90.00
_cell.angle_beta   90.00
_cell.angle_gamma   90.00
#
_symmetry.space_group_name_H-M   'P 1'
#
loop_
_entity.id
_entity.type
_entity.pdbx_description
1 polymer ?
#
loop_
_entity_poly.entity_id
_entity_poly.type
_entity_poly.pdbx_seq_one_letter_code
_entity_poly.pdbx_strand_id
1 'polypeptide(L)'
;MLSAHAIPLDKVPQGPVTSFRCRVEESWIDFNDHMNAMYYGIIVYRGQAAFSALIGMGEDYVERTGLGKVVVQSSLGYEHEVRRGDELEIRSWLLGVDAKRIHVLHEVFSLGTRRRVAVGEQLDLNFDLTSRRSSPIPAEQRQYLTEFTRIQTTAGLPGGIGRTVRGPAPQLGAPIR
;
A
#
# COMPACT_ATOMS: atom_id res chain seq x y z
N MET A 1 -7.47 -0.91 -23.47
CA MET A 1 -6.00 -0.93 -23.55
C MET A 1 -5.42 -0.60 -22.18
N LEU A 2 -4.50 -1.45 -21.73
CA LEU A 2 -3.66 -1.20 -20.55
C LEU A 2 -2.85 0.09 -20.66
N SER A 3 -2.48 0.67 -19.52
CA SER A 3 -1.64 1.87 -19.48
C SER A 3 -0.25 1.58 -20.01
N ALA A 4 0.34 2.51 -20.75
CA ALA A 4 1.75 2.42 -21.18
C ALA A 4 2.74 2.50 -19.99
N HIS A 5 2.29 2.99 -18.83
CA HIS A 5 3.07 3.05 -17.61
C HIS A 5 3.00 1.77 -16.77
N ALA A 6 2.12 0.83 -17.12
CA ALA A 6 2.02 -0.45 -16.44
C ALA A 6 3.27 -1.29 -16.71
N ILE A 7 3.78 -1.96 -15.67
CA ILE A 7 4.91 -2.90 -15.82
C ILE A 7 4.45 -4.05 -16.72
N PRO A 8 5.13 -4.33 -17.84
CA PRO A 8 4.84 -5.48 -18.68
C PRO A 8 4.91 -6.79 -17.87
N LEU A 9 4.01 -7.75 -18.12
CA LEU A 9 3.90 -8.98 -17.33
C LEU A 9 5.21 -9.79 -17.27
N ASP A 10 5.99 -9.79 -18.35
CA ASP A 10 7.31 -10.44 -18.44
C ASP A 10 8.40 -9.75 -17.58
N LYS A 11 8.13 -8.54 -17.09
CA LYS A 11 9.01 -7.74 -16.23
C LYS A 11 8.52 -7.63 -14.79
N VAL A 12 7.39 -8.23 -14.45
CA VAL A 12 6.89 -8.26 -13.07
C VAL A 12 7.82 -9.14 -12.23
N PRO A 13 8.36 -8.66 -11.09
CA PRO A 13 9.23 -9.46 -10.26
C PRO A 13 8.44 -10.54 -9.50
N GLN A 14 9.10 -11.67 -9.23
CA GLN A 14 8.64 -12.62 -8.21
C GLN A 14 8.94 -12.01 -6.82
N GLY A 15 7.96 -11.32 -6.26
CA GLY A 15 8.10 -10.55 -5.02
C GLY A 15 7.62 -9.11 -5.18
N PRO A 16 7.97 -8.21 -4.25
CA PRO A 16 7.46 -6.84 -4.29
C PRO A 16 8.13 -6.02 -5.38
N VAL A 17 7.45 -4.96 -5.80
CA VAL A 17 8.02 -3.89 -6.62
C VAL A 17 8.43 -2.73 -5.73
N THR A 18 9.62 -2.16 -5.93
CA THR A 18 9.97 -0.89 -5.31
C THR A 18 9.11 0.21 -5.92
N SER A 19 8.19 0.78 -5.15
CA SER A 19 7.25 1.79 -5.67
C SER A 19 7.66 3.22 -5.33
N PHE A 20 8.38 3.43 -4.21
CA PHE A 20 8.77 4.77 -3.78
C PHE A 20 10.05 4.73 -2.94
N ARG A 21 10.84 5.81 -3.02
CA ARG A 21 11.98 6.05 -2.13
C ARG A 21 11.93 7.49 -1.64
N CYS A 22 12.35 7.71 -0.41
CA CYS A 22 12.45 9.05 0.16
C CYS A 22 13.53 9.12 1.23
N ARG A 23 13.88 10.33 1.63
CA ARG A 23 14.73 10.61 2.77
C ARG A 23 13.89 11.25 3.86
N VAL A 24 14.07 10.83 5.11
CA VAL A 24 13.35 11.41 6.26
C VAL A 24 13.76 12.88 6.44
N GLU A 25 12.79 13.78 6.25
CA GLU A 25 13.01 15.22 6.37
C GLU A 25 13.05 15.67 7.84
N GLU A 26 13.73 16.79 8.11
CA GLU A 26 13.77 17.41 9.45
C GLU A 26 12.36 17.72 9.97
N SER A 27 11.48 18.22 9.10
CA SER A 27 10.10 18.56 9.41
C SER A 27 9.24 17.36 9.83
N TRP A 28 9.75 16.14 9.65
CA TRP A 28 9.04 14.91 9.98
C TRP A 28 9.35 14.40 11.39
N ILE A 29 10.36 14.95 12.05
CA ILE A 29 10.80 14.52 13.37
C ILE A 29 9.93 15.17 14.45
N ASP A 30 9.43 14.35 15.38
CA ASP A 30 8.68 14.84 16.53
C ASP A 30 9.57 15.05 17.77
N PHE A 31 8.94 15.43 18.88
CA PHE A 31 9.62 15.69 20.14
C PHE A 31 10.28 14.44 20.76
N ASN A 32 10.00 13.23 20.26
CA ASN A 32 10.67 12.00 20.67
C ASN A 32 11.95 11.71 19.86
N ASP A 33 12.38 12.64 18.99
CA ASP A 33 13.59 12.52 18.16
C ASP A 33 13.54 11.36 17.14
N HIS A 34 12.33 11.02 16.67
CA HIS A 34 12.13 10.10 15.56
C HIS A 34 11.02 10.60 14.62
N MET A 35 10.90 9.95 13.46
CA MET A 35 9.85 10.25 12.50
C MET A 35 8.46 10.11 13.14
N ASN A 36 7.64 11.16 13.05
CA ASN A 36 6.28 11.14 13.55
C ASN A 36 5.43 10.11 12.79
N ALA A 37 4.58 9.41 13.52
CA ALA A 37 3.69 8.37 13.00
C ALA A 37 2.88 8.82 11.76
N MET A 38 2.42 10.07 11.69
CA MET A 38 1.64 10.58 10.57
C MET A 38 2.38 10.50 9.23
N TYR A 39 3.71 10.72 9.24
CA TYR A 39 4.49 10.75 8.00
C TYR A 39 4.70 9.35 7.42
N TYR A 40 4.65 8.28 8.24
CA TYR A 40 4.62 6.92 7.71
C TYR A 40 3.38 6.71 6.83
N GLY A 41 2.22 7.22 7.27
CA GLY A 41 1.00 7.21 6.46
C GLY A 41 1.16 7.97 5.13
N ILE A 42 1.82 9.14 5.16
CA ILE A 42 2.10 9.94 3.96
C ILE A 42 2.99 9.16 2.98
N ILE A 43 4.12 8.60 3.43
CA ILE A 43 5.03 7.89 2.52
C ILE A 43 4.42 6.58 2.00
N VAL A 44 3.61 5.89 2.81
CA VAL A 44 2.86 4.70 2.36
C VAL A 44 1.85 5.11 1.29
N TYR A 45 1.13 6.22 1.47
CA TYR A 45 0.18 6.69 0.46
C TYR A 45 0.88 7.17 -0.83
N ARG A 46 2.05 7.80 -0.74
CA ARG A 46 2.90 8.11 -1.91
C ARG A 46 3.35 6.82 -2.62
N GLY A 47 3.78 5.82 -1.85
CA GLY A 47 4.11 4.49 -2.34
C GLY A 47 2.92 3.81 -3.03
N GLN A 48 1.71 3.99 -2.51
CA GLN A 48 0.47 3.48 -3.10
C GLN A 48 0.13 4.18 -4.41
N ALA A 49 0.24 5.51 -4.48
CA ALA A 49 -0.02 6.26 -5.71
C ALA A 49 0.96 5.84 -6.82
N ALA A 50 2.26 5.76 -6.50
CA ALA A 50 3.28 5.30 -7.43
C ALA A 50 3.06 3.83 -7.85
N PHE A 51 2.72 2.95 -6.91
CA PHE A 51 2.41 1.56 -7.22
C PHE A 51 1.17 1.43 -8.12
N SER A 52 0.15 2.25 -7.89
CA SER A 52 -1.07 2.28 -8.73
C SER A 52 -0.74 2.60 -10.18
N ALA A 53 0.16 3.55 -10.43
CA ALA A 53 0.64 3.82 -11.79
C ALA A 53 1.37 2.61 -12.39
N LEU A 54 2.25 1.96 -11.62
CA LEU A 54 3.01 0.79 -12.06
C LEU A 54 2.14 -0.43 -12.39
N ILE A 55 0.95 -0.55 -11.80
CA ILE A 55 -0.03 -1.60 -12.14
C ILE A 55 -1.10 -1.12 -13.13
N GLY A 56 -0.92 0.05 -13.76
CA GLY A 56 -1.83 0.57 -14.78
C GLY A 56 -3.15 1.13 -14.25
N MET A 57 -3.23 1.45 -12.96
CA MET A 57 -4.37 2.10 -12.28
C MET A 57 -4.02 3.53 -11.80
N GLY A 58 -3.12 4.22 -12.50
CA GLY A 58 -2.70 5.60 -12.21
C GLY A 58 -3.61 6.67 -12.85
N GLU A 59 -3.08 7.87 -13.01
CA GLU A 59 -3.79 9.01 -13.63
C GLU A 59 -4.33 8.68 -15.03
N ASP A 60 -3.49 8.10 -15.88
CA ASP A 60 -3.87 7.66 -17.23
C ASP A 60 -5.07 6.66 -17.21
N TYR A 61 -5.21 5.82 -16.18
CA TYR A 61 -6.38 4.94 -16.03
C TYR A 61 -7.67 5.75 -15.81
N VAL A 62 -7.58 6.80 -14.99
CA VAL A 62 -8.69 7.72 -14.74
C VAL A 62 -9.10 8.43 -16.03
N GLU A 63 -8.13 8.97 -16.77
CA GLU A 63 -8.38 9.69 -18.01
C GLU A 63 -9.03 8.79 -19.08
N ARG A 64 -8.55 7.56 -19.25
CA ARG A 64 -9.05 6.64 -20.29
C ARG A 64 -10.41 6.03 -19.96
N THR A 65 -10.74 5.87 -18.68
CA THR A 65 -11.89 5.04 -18.26
C THR A 65 -12.96 5.80 -17.49
N GLY A 66 -12.65 6.97 -16.93
CA GLY A 66 -13.49 7.66 -15.94
C GLY A 66 -13.59 6.92 -14.60
N LEU A 67 -12.79 5.85 -14.41
CA LEU A 67 -12.74 5.04 -13.20
C LEU A 67 -11.48 5.38 -12.41
N GLY A 68 -11.60 5.45 -11.09
CA GLY A 68 -10.50 5.66 -10.17
C GLY A 68 -10.44 4.59 -9.09
N LYS A 69 -9.48 4.76 -8.19
CA LYS A 69 -9.27 3.88 -7.04
C LYS A 69 -9.54 4.64 -5.75
N VAL A 70 -10.31 4.03 -4.85
CA VAL A 70 -10.58 4.60 -3.52
C VAL A 70 -10.19 3.61 -2.44
N VAL A 71 -9.41 4.06 -1.46
CA VAL A 71 -9.06 3.27 -0.27
C VAL A 71 -10.30 3.18 0.62
N VAL A 72 -10.75 1.97 0.94
CA VAL A 72 -11.90 1.74 1.84
C VAL A 72 -11.48 1.24 3.21
N GLN A 73 -10.31 0.64 3.31
CA GLN A 73 -9.72 0.24 4.58
C GLN A 73 -8.21 0.31 4.48
N SER A 74 -7.56 0.77 5.56
CA SER A 74 -6.11 0.69 5.69
C SER A 74 -5.71 0.35 7.11
N SER A 75 -4.61 -0.38 7.27
CA SER A 75 -3.91 -0.58 8.52
C SER A 75 -2.44 -0.17 8.35
N LEU A 76 -1.83 0.32 9.42
CA LEU A 76 -0.43 0.70 9.44
C LEU A 76 0.19 0.25 10.77
N GLY A 77 1.19 -0.62 10.68
CA GLY A 77 1.99 -1.07 11.81
C GLY A 77 3.38 -0.46 11.76
N TYR A 78 3.88 -0.03 12.91
CA TYR A 78 5.22 0.51 13.11
C TYR A 78 6.09 -0.56 13.78
N GLU A 79 7.25 -0.85 13.21
CA GLU A 79 8.13 -1.93 13.67
C GLU A 79 9.45 -1.40 14.23
N HIS A 80 10.03 -0.36 13.60
CA HIS A 80 11.27 0.26 14.05
C HIS A 80 11.25 1.77 13.81
N GLU A 81 11.84 2.52 14.73
CA GLU A 81 12.04 3.97 14.58
C GLU A 81 13.02 4.29 13.44
N VAL A 82 12.81 5.42 12.78
CA VAL A 82 13.74 6.01 11.81
C VAL A 82 13.97 7.47 12.16
N ARG A 83 15.15 7.97 11.84
CA ARG A 83 15.61 9.31 12.22
C ARG A 83 15.83 10.18 11.00
N ARG A 84 16.05 11.46 11.27
CA ARG A 84 16.38 12.44 10.24
C ARG A 84 17.47 11.93 9.33
N GLY A 85 17.22 12.03 8.03
CA GLY A 85 18.18 11.69 7.00
C GLY A 85 18.26 10.21 6.66
N ASP A 86 17.55 9.33 7.37
CA ASP A 86 17.41 7.93 6.95
C ASP A 86 16.78 7.85 5.57
N GLU A 87 17.31 6.95 4.73
CA GLU A 87 16.73 6.66 3.42
C GLU A 87 15.77 5.47 3.53
N LEU A 88 14.55 5.68 3.04
CA LEU A 88 13.47 4.71 3.08
C LEU A 88 13.10 4.23 1.68
N GLU A 89 12.78 2.96 1.58
CA GLU A 89 12.28 2.30 0.37
C GLU A 89 10.94 1.62 0.66
N ILE A 90 9.94 1.89 -0.16
CA ILE A 90 8.62 1.28 -0.08
C ILE A 90 8.54 0.18 -1.14
N ARG A 91 8.26 -1.03 -0.69
CA ARG A 91 8.12 -2.24 -1.48
C ARG A 91 6.67 -2.69 -1.46
N SER A 92 6.06 -2.77 -2.64
CA SER A 92 4.62 -2.96 -2.77
C SER A 92 4.26 -4.30 -3.39
N TRP A 93 3.23 -4.90 -2.82
CA TRP A 93 2.65 -6.17 -3.19
C TRP A 93 1.20 -5.97 -3.61
N LEU A 94 0.83 -6.50 -4.77
CA LEU A 94 -0.56 -6.72 -5.17
C LEU A 94 -0.96 -8.12 -4.71
N LEU A 95 -1.58 -8.21 -3.53
CA LEU A 95 -1.93 -9.47 -2.86
C LEU A 95 -3.12 -10.18 -3.51
N GLY A 96 -4.04 -9.41 -4.09
CA GLY A 96 -5.23 -9.97 -4.70
C GLY A 96 -6.09 -8.94 -5.40
N VAL A 97 -6.91 -9.44 -6.30
CA VAL A 97 -7.88 -8.67 -7.09
C VAL A 97 -9.09 -9.55 -7.35
N ASP A 98 -10.28 -8.96 -7.29
CA ASP A 98 -11.51 -9.61 -7.73
C ASP A 98 -12.28 -8.75 -8.74
N ALA A 99 -13.61 -8.88 -8.81
CA ALA A 99 -14.44 -8.09 -9.71
C ALA A 99 -14.24 -6.57 -9.54
N LYS A 100 -13.98 -6.07 -8.32
CA LYS A 100 -13.86 -4.62 -8.05
C LYS A 100 -12.94 -4.22 -6.90
N ARG A 101 -12.43 -5.16 -6.11
CA ARG A 101 -11.53 -4.93 -4.98
C ARG A 101 -10.08 -5.17 -5.38
N ILE A 102 -9.18 -4.37 -4.80
CA ILE A 102 -7.73 -4.48 -4.97
C ILE A 102 -7.11 -4.53 -3.57
N HIS A 103 -6.37 -5.58 -3.25
CA HIS A 103 -5.72 -5.76 -1.94
C HIS A 103 -4.21 -5.57 -2.10
N VAL A 104 -3.67 -4.57 -1.40
CA VAL A 104 -2.28 -4.14 -1.53
C VAL A 104 -1.60 -4.14 -0.15
N LEU A 105 -0.32 -4.49 -0.11
CA LEU A 105 0.52 -4.30 1.06
C LEU A 105 1.82 -3.60 0.69
N HIS A 106 2.24 -2.67 1.54
CA HIS A 106 3.45 -1.88 1.44
C HIS A 106 4.37 -2.19 2.62
N GLU A 107 5.59 -2.63 2.34
CA GLU A 107 6.65 -2.76 3.31
C GLU A 107 7.57 -1.53 3.21
N VAL A 108 7.79 -0.84 4.32
CA VAL A 108 8.73 0.28 4.38
C VAL A 108 10.05 -0.24 4.95
N PHE A 109 11.14 -0.12 4.22
CA PHE A 109 12.48 -0.52 4.64
C PHE A 109 13.39 0.68 4.83
N SER A 110 14.18 0.69 5.90
CA SER A 110 15.35 1.56 6.02
C SER A 110 16.50 0.96 5.22
N LEU A 111 17.05 1.72 4.26
CA LEU A 111 18.15 1.26 3.42
C LEU A 111 19.47 1.13 4.21
N GLY A 112 19.67 1.99 5.20
CA GLY A 112 20.85 1.96 6.07
C GLY A 112 20.87 0.72 6.97
N THR A 113 19.78 0.44 7.68
CA THR A 113 19.71 -0.71 8.61
C THR A 113 19.29 -2.01 7.93
N ARG A 114 18.75 -1.93 6.71
CA ARG A 114 18.15 -3.06 5.96
C ARG A 114 17.02 -3.76 6.71
N ARG A 115 16.38 -3.07 7.65
CA ARG A 115 15.21 -3.57 8.39
C ARG A 115 13.94 -2.98 7.84
N ARG A 116 12.86 -3.76 7.92
CA ARG A 116 11.51 -3.24 7.70
C ARG A 116 11.13 -2.40 8.90
N VAL A 117 10.66 -1.19 8.69
CA VAL A 117 10.37 -0.20 9.73
C VAL A 117 8.87 0.01 9.92
N ALA A 118 8.08 -0.28 8.88
CA ALA A 118 6.62 -0.24 8.94
C ALA A 118 6.00 -1.16 7.87
N VAL A 119 4.73 -1.50 8.08
CA VAL A 119 3.90 -2.24 7.13
C VAL A 119 2.55 -1.56 7.01
N GLY A 120 2.17 -1.17 5.79
CA GLY A 120 0.85 -0.64 5.47
C GLY A 120 0.05 -1.61 4.62
N GLU A 121 -1.16 -1.98 5.04
CA GLU A 121 -2.07 -2.82 4.25
C GLU A 121 -3.29 -2.00 3.83
N GLN A 122 -3.72 -2.14 2.58
CA GLN A 122 -4.84 -1.38 2.02
C GLN A 122 -5.79 -2.28 1.23
N LEU A 123 -7.09 -2.04 1.40
CA LEU A 123 -8.14 -2.54 0.53
C LEU A 123 -8.73 -1.35 -0.23
N ASP A 124 -8.66 -1.44 -1.54
CA ASP A 124 -9.21 -0.44 -2.44
C ASP A 124 -10.42 -0.97 -3.21
N LEU A 125 -11.25 -0.04 -3.68
CA LEU A 125 -12.29 -0.29 -4.67
C LEU A 125 -11.99 0.44 -5.97
N ASN A 126 -12.27 -0.24 -7.08
CA ASN A 126 -12.47 0.42 -8.36
C ASN A 126 -13.80 1.19 -8.32
N PHE A 127 -13.77 2.44 -8.77
CA PHE A 127 -14.80 3.43 -8.47
C PHE A 127 -15.08 4.30 -9.68
N ASP A 128 -16.33 4.37 -10.11
CA ASP A 128 -16.76 5.28 -11.16
C ASP A 128 -16.84 6.70 -10.61
N LEU A 129 -16.07 7.61 -11.19
CA LEU A 129 -15.97 9.00 -10.73
C LEU A 129 -17.16 9.85 -11.14
N THR A 130 -17.92 9.43 -12.15
CA THR A 130 -19.15 10.11 -12.59
C THR A 130 -20.31 9.72 -11.70
N SER A 131 -20.59 8.41 -11.57
CA SER A 131 -21.72 7.92 -10.76
C SER A 131 -21.43 7.90 -9.25
N ARG A 132 -20.15 8.08 -8.87
CA ARG A 132 -19.66 8.02 -7.49
C ARG A 132 -20.00 6.71 -6.78
N ARG A 133 -19.84 5.59 -7.49
CA ARG A 133 -20.13 4.23 -6.98
C ARG A 133 -19.01 3.26 -7.32
N SER A 134 -18.91 2.18 -6.53
CA SER A 134 -18.01 1.08 -6.89
C SER A 134 -18.42 0.48 -8.23
N SER A 135 -17.45 0.21 -9.11
CA SER A 135 -17.69 -0.33 -10.46
C SER A 135 -16.76 -1.53 -10.72
N PRO A 136 -17.17 -2.53 -11.51
CA PRO A 136 -16.26 -3.61 -11.91
C PRO A 136 -14.99 -3.10 -12.58
N ILE A 137 -13.86 -3.75 -12.30
CA ILE A 137 -12.60 -3.50 -13.02
C ILE A 137 -12.78 -3.99 -14.46
N PRO A 138 -12.43 -3.17 -15.48
CA PRO A 138 -12.48 -3.57 -16.88
C PRO A 138 -11.74 -4.90 -17.12
N ALA A 139 -12.28 -5.75 -18.01
CA ALA A 139 -11.82 -7.13 -18.15
C ALA A 139 -10.31 -7.27 -18.43
N GLU A 140 -9.78 -6.44 -19.33
CA GLU A 140 -8.35 -6.41 -19.69
C GLU A 140 -7.47 -6.03 -18.48
N GLN A 141 -7.86 -4.98 -17.74
CA GLN A 141 -7.17 -4.55 -16.52
C GLN A 141 -7.24 -5.62 -15.42
N ARG A 142 -8.39 -6.27 -15.25
CA ARG A 142 -8.57 -7.34 -14.26
C ARG A 142 -7.67 -8.54 -14.58
N GLN A 143 -7.63 -8.96 -15.84
CA GLN A 143 -6.77 -10.06 -16.28
C GLN A 143 -5.28 -9.75 -16.02
N TYR A 144 -4.84 -8.53 -16.34
CA TYR A 144 -3.48 -8.07 -16.04
C TYR A 144 -3.18 -8.12 -14.53
N LEU A 145 -4.05 -7.56 -13.70
CA LEU A 145 -3.86 -7.54 -12.24
C LEU A 145 -3.85 -8.96 -11.65
N THR A 146 -4.71 -9.86 -12.13
CA THR A 146 -4.74 -11.26 -11.69
C THR A 146 -3.41 -11.96 -11.99
N GLU A 147 -2.86 -11.74 -13.18
CA GLU A 147 -1.57 -12.34 -13.56
C GLU A 147 -0.39 -11.69 -12.81
N PHE A 148 -0.43 -10.38 -12.60
CA PHE A 148 0.54 -9.66 -11.78
C PHE A 148 0.58 -10.22 -10.34
N THR A 149 -0.58 -10.42 -9.71
CA THR A 149 -0.68 -11.08 -8.40
C THR A 149 -0.03 -12.45 -8.45
N ARG A 150 -0.39 -13.29 -9.44
CA ARG A 150 0.14 -14.66 -9.56
C ARG A 150 1.67 -14.68 -9.62
N ILE A 151 2.27 -13.79 -10.41
CA ILE A 151 3.73 -13.67 -10.54
C ILE A 151 4.36 -13.24 -9.22
N GLN A 152 3.86 -12.16 -8.59
CA GLN A 152 4.43 -11.69 -7.33
C GLN A 152 4.36 -12.74 -6.22
N THR A 153 3.22 -13.42 -6.07
CA THR A 153 3.00 -14.39 -5.00
C THR A 153 3.77 -15.70 -5.19
N THR A 154 4.47 -15.89 -6.32
CA THR A 154 5.37 -17.04 -6.51
C THR A 154 6.53 -17.02 -5.51
N ALA A 155 6.93 -15.84 -5.03
CA ALA A 155 7.93 -15.70 -3.97
C ALA A 155 7.38 -15.94 -2.55
N GLY A 156 6.09 -16.29 -2.42
CA GLY A 156 5.35 -16.32 -1.16
C GLY A 156 4.64 -15.00 -0.87
N LEU A 157 4.03 -14.91 0.32
CA LEU A 157 3.33 -13.72 0.79
C LEU A 157 4.19 -12.95 1.81
N PRO A 158 4.13 -11.61 1.83
CA PRO A 158 4.82 -10.82 2.84
C PRO A 158 4.24 -11.05 4.24
N GLY A 159 5.09 -10.94 5.26
CA GLY A 159 4.62 -10.96 6.66
C GLY A 159 3.87 -9.66 7.02
N GLY A 160 2.89 -9.74 7.92
CA GLY A 160 2.16 -8.56 8.42
C GLY A 160 0.79 -8.30 7.79
N ILE A 161 0.36 -9.15 6.85
CA ILE A 161 -1.02 -9.17 6.32
C ILE A 161 -2.01 -9.41 7.45
N GLY A 162 -3.13 -8.68 7.47
CA GLY A 162 -4.25 -8.90 8.37
C GLY A 162 -3.97 -8.53 9.83
N ARG A 163 -2.97 -7.68 10.10
CA ARG A 163 -2.68 -7.22 11.46
C ARG A 163 -3.86 -6.43 12.03
N THR A 164 -4.29 -6.80 13.23
CA THR A 164 -5.32 -6.10 14.00
C THR A 164 -4.74 -5.54 15.28
N VAL A 165 -5.22 -4.35 15.68
CA VAL A 165 -4.87 -3.78 16.98
C VAL A 165 -5.50 -4.65 18.06
N ARG A 166 -4.67 -5.19 18.95
CA ARG A 166 -5.09 -5.90 20.17
C ARG A 166 -4.54 -5.13 21.36
N GLY A 167 -5.42 -4.56 22.15
CA GLY A 167 -5.07 -3.77 23.33
C GLY A 167 -5.31 -4.52 24.64
N PRO A 168 -4.85 -3.95 25.77
CA PRO A 168 -5.27 -4.41 27.08
C PRO A 168 -6.80 -4.35 27.21
N ALA A 169 -7.40 -5.34 27.86
CA ALA A 169 -8.84 -5.35 28.12
C ALA A 169 -9.23 -4.20 29.08
N PRO A 170 -10.43 -3.61 28.94
CA PRO A 170 -10.93 -2.66 29.93
C PRO A 170 -10.94 -3.30 31.32
N GLN A 171 -10.35 -2.63 32.31
CA GLN A 171 -10.54 -3.01 33.70
C GLN A 171 -11.95 -2.58 34.13
N LEU A 172 -12.92 -3.48 34.01
CA LEU A 172 -14.25 -3.26 34.55
C LEU A 172 -14.16 -3.41 36.07
N GLY A 173 -14.17 -2.30 36.81
CA GLY A 173 -14.29 -2.31 38.26
C GLY A 173 -15.61 -3.00 38.69
N ALA A 174 -15.62 -3.61 39.88
CA ALA A 174 -16.85 -4.15 40.44
C ALA A 174 -17.92 -3.04 40.52
N PRO A 175 -19.20 -3.34 40.21
CA PRO A 175 -20.25 -2.32 40.27
C PRO A 175 -20.27 -1.69 41.66
N ILE A 176 -20.28 -0.36 41.71
CA ILE A 176 -20.48 0.40 42.95
C ILE A 176 -21.84 -0.03 43.50
N ARG A 177 -21.83 -0.66 44.67
CA ARG A 177 -23.03 -1.05 45.41
C ARG A 177 -23.64 0.14 46.13
#